data_AF-A0A2V8RTQ5-F1
#
_entry.id   AF-A0A2V8RTQ5-F1
#
_cell.length_a   1.000
_cell.length_b   1.000
_cell.length_c   1.000
_cell.angle_alpha   90.00
_cell.angle_beta   90.00
_cell.angle_gamma   90.00
#
_symmetry.space_group_name_H-M   'P 1'
#
loop_
_entity.id
_entity.type
_entity.pdbx_description
1 polymer ?
#
loop_
_entity_poly.entity_id
_entity_poly.type
_entity_poly.pdbx_seq_one_letter_code
_entity_poly.pdbx_strand_id
1 'polypeptide(L)'
;MAVATNPHRKNSKAWREWETANNPTIMVEPTAPTAGPSLTDVPESSESTSKALQDIATRLRALDDYATDKWDGLDQLLDQKIEILAASIANRLEPLINSNSSGNNALGGRTTLTEQPLMPTTNLNGNPLVNLTSLWNWVDKTVLATILALEFDVTDLYKLTPPEDASLFNLKLDTATHGGILINPDGSLSAVTATSKLDKSLPSFAHWFSAFSVYASIRAAYDRTGTMGPALIMFTREMNHYQLNFPWPQVLRYFLETFRDCQSKPAQAWLQPNVRAYTKFLHHNTAPAGNRLTSKASSSKSSTNHSGAGQRESPQKRYTAEEKALQICQAYNLPDKGCKPVCPYGRRHVCLISSCGKPHPQYEHK
;
A
#
# COMPACT_ATOMS: atom_id res chain seq x y z
N MET A 1 -20.50 18.07 22.69
CA MET A 1 -19.10 18.11 22.22
C MET A 1 -19.13 18.38 20.73
N ALA A 2 -18.74 19.60 20.34
CA ALA A 2 -18.82 20.08 18.97
C ALA A 2 -17.58 19.66 18.16
N VAL A 3 -17.80 19.24 16.91
CA VAL A 3 -16.76 18.91 15.95
C VAL A 3 -16.17 20.22 15.42
N ALA A 4 -14.91 20.49 15.74
CA ALA A 4 -14.17 21.62 15.21
C ALA A 4 -13.81 21.36 13.73
N THR A 5 -14.52 21.99 12.81
CA THR A 5 -14.14 22.04 11.40
C THR A 5 -13.08 23.10 11.18
N ASN A 6 -11.97 22.70 10.54
CA ASN A 6 -10.83 23.55 10.19
C ASN A 6 -11.25 24.75 9.29
N PRO A 7 -11.13 26.01 9.75
CA PRO A 7 -11.71 27.18 9.08
C PRO A 7 -10.90 27.72 7.88
N HIS A 8 -9.71 27.19 7.59
CA HIS A 8 -8.82 27.77 6.58
C HIS A 8 -9.18 27.43 5.12
N ARG A 9 -10.06 26.45 4.86
CA ARG A 9 -10.29 25.95 3.50
C ARG A 9 -11.26 26.79 2.66
N LYS A 10 -12.15 27.58 3.28
CA LYS A 10 -13.26 28.27 2.58
C LYS A 10 -13.12 29.80 2.47
N ASN A 11 -12.02 30.37 2.95
CA ASN A 11 -11.88 31.83 3.05
C ASN A 11 -10.83 32.46 2.12
N SER A 12 -10.20 31.69 1.22
CA SER A 12 -9.34 32.31 0.21
C SER A 12 -10.18 32.97 -0.89
N LYS A 13 -9.80 34.19 -1.28
CA LYS A 13 -10.43 34.96 -2.36
C LYS A 13 -10.53 34.13 -3.66
N ALA A 14 -9.47 33.39 -3.96
CA ALA A 14 -9.40 32.47 -5.10
C ALA A 14 -10.44 31.34 -5.05
N TRP A 15 -10.79 30.82 -3.87
CA TRP A 15 -11.83 29.79 -3.75
C TRP A 15 -13.22 30.38 -4.04
N ARG A 16 -13.51 31.59 -3.54
CA ARG A 16 -14.80 32.26 -3.81
C ARG A 16 -14.95 32.67 -5.27
N GLU A 17 -13.88 33.14 -5.90
CA GLU A 17 -13.85 33.46 -7.33
C GLU A 17 -14.08 32.19 -8.17
N TRP A 18 -13.46 31.07 -7.81
CA TRP A 18 -13.70 29.78 -8.46
C TRP A 18 -15.14 29.28 -8.27
N GLU A 19 -15.70 29.39 -7.07
CA GLU A 19 -17.07 28.93 -6.76
C GLU A 19 -18.14 29.77 -7.48
N THR A 20 -17.90 31.08 -7.62
CA THR A 20 -18.78 32.01 -8.35
C THR A 20 -18.73 31.77 -9.86
N ALA A 21 -17.55 31.44 -10.41
CA ALA A 21 -17.38 31.16 -11.84
C ALA A 21 -17.94 29.81 -12.27
N ASN A 22 -17.97 28.81 -11.37
CA ASN A 22 -18.31 27.43 -11.70
C ASN A 22 -19.68 26.97 -11.18
N ASN A 23 -20.40 27.79 -10.43
CA ASN A 23 -21.71 27.44 -9.88
C ASN A 23 -22.70 28.62 -9.97
N PRO A 24 -23.08 29.04 -11.19
CA PRO A 24 -24.02 30.15 -11.35
C PRO A 24 -25.37 29.77 -10.73
N THR A 25 -25.85 30.62 -9.82
CA THR A 25 -27.15 30.49 -9.17
C THR A 25 -28.24 30.33 -10.23
N ILE A 26 -28.97 29.21 -10.16
CA ILE A 26 -30.11 28.92 -11.03
C ILE A 26 -31.14 30.03 -10.85
N MET A 27 -31.28 30.91 -11.84
CA MET A 27 -32.43 31.82 -11.90
C MET A 27 -33.66 30.99 -12.26
N VAL A 28 -34.64 31.01 -11.38
CA VAL A 28 -35.97 30.43 -11.60
C VAL A 28 -36.67 31.26 -12.68
N GLU A 29 -36.94 30.64 -13.82
CA GLU A 29 -37.64 31.25 -14.96
C GLU A 29 -39.17 31.13 -14.79
N PRO A 30 -39.98 32.15 -15.17
CA PRO A 30 -41.43 32.11 -15.07
C PRO A 30 -42.08 31.37 -16.24
N THR A 31 -43.28 30.85 -15.98
CA THR A 31 -44.10 29.97 -16.80
C THR A 31 -44.49 30.55 -18.18
N ALA A 32 -44.54 29.66 -19.18
CA ALA A 32 -44.80 29.84 -20.61
C ALA A 32 -46.16 30.49 -21.01
N PRO A 33 -46.39 30.78 -22.32
CA PRO A 33 -47.11 29.77 -23.12
C PRO A 33 -46.70 29.58 -24.60
N THR A 34 -46.83 28.32 -25.03
CA THR A 34 -47.26 27.70 -26.31
C THR A 34 -47.31 28.49 -27.64
N ALA A 35 -46.62 27.98 -28.68
CA ALA A 35 -47.19 27.65 -30.01
C ALA A 35 -46.14 27.10 -31.02
N GLY A 36 -46.48 25.98 -31.70
CA GLY A 36 -46.38 25.76 -33.17
C GLY A 36 -45.00 25.61 -33.86
N PRO A 37 -44.78 24.57 -34.72
CA PRO A 37 -43.47 24.22 -35.26
C PRO A 37 -43.14 24.91 -36.59
N SER A 38 -41.85 25.18 -36.84
CA SER A 38 -41.34 25.46 -38.18
C SER A 38 -39.93 24.88 -38.35
N LEU A 39 -39.79 24.03 -39.36
CA LEU A 39 -38.53 23.47 -39.87
C LEU A 39 -37.87 24.50 -40.79
N THR A 40 -36.65 24.94 -40.47
CA THR A 40 -35.69 25.50 -41.44
C THR A 40 -34.28 25.53 -40.83
N ASP A 41 -33.37 24.86 -41.53
CA ASP A 41 -31.95 25.15 -41.76
C ASP A 41 -30.97 25.37 -40.58
N VAL A 42 -30.06 24.40 -40.46
CA VAL A 42 -28.76 24.44 -39.77
C VAL A 42 -27.69 24.70 -40.85
N PRO A 43 -26.76 25.66 -40.65
CA PRO A 43 -25.40 25.25 -40.34
C PRO A 43 -24.66 26.24 -39.41
N GLU A 44 -24.58 25.95 -38.11
CA GLU A 44 -23.79 26.77 -37.16
C GLU A 44 -23.13 25.95 -36.02
N SER A 45 -22.89 24.64 -36.20
CA SER A 45 -22.38 23.78 -35.11
C SER A 45 -20.85 23.65 -35.01
N SER A 46 -20.09 24.23 -35.94
CA SER A 46 -18.61 24.11 -35.96
C SER A 46 -17.92 25.17 -35.09
N GLU A 47 -18.50 26.35 -34.93
CA GLU A 47 -17.87 27.45 -34.18
C GLU A 47 -18.04 27.27 -32.66
N SER A 48 -19.20 26.74 -32.24
CA SER A 48 -19.49 26.38 -30.85
C SER A 48 -18.55 25.28 -30.32
N THR A 49 -18.26 24.27 -31.13
CA THR A 49 -17.36 23.16 -30.75
C THR A 49 -15.90 23.59 -30.70
N SER A 50 -15.46 24.45 -31.62
CA SER A 50 -14.11 25.05 -31.57
C SER A 50 -13.89 25.87 -30.30
N LYS A 51 -14.87 26.70 -29.92
CA LYS A 51 -14.82 27.50 -28.70
C LYS A 51 -14.79 26.64 -27.43
N ALA A 52 -15.58 25.57 -27.38
CA ALA A 52 -15.58 24.63 -26.27
C ALA A 52 -14.24 23.89 -26.11
N LEU A 53 -13.60 23.49 -27.22
CA LEU A 53 -12.28 22.86 -27.19
C LEU A 53 -11.19 23.82 -26.71
N GLN A 54 -11.28 25.09 -27.10
CA GLN A 54 -10.34 26.12 -26.67
C GLN A 54 -10.48 26.46 -25.18
N ASP A 55 -11.70 26.45 -24.64
CA ASP A 55 -11.96 26.56 -23.20
C ASP A 55 -11.36 25.38 -22.42
N ILE A 56 -11.60 24.14 -22.89
CA ILE A 56 -11.04 22.93 -22.26
C ILE A 56 -9.50 22.97 -22.27
N ALA A 57 -8.88 23.35 -23.39
CA ALA A 57 -7.44 23.46 -23.48
C ALA A 57 -6.87 24.50 -22.50
N THR A 58 -7.56 25.62 -22.33
CA THR A 58 -7.18 26.68 -21.37
C THR A 58 -7.29 26.18 -19.93
N ARG A 59 -8.35 25.44 -19.60
CA ARG A 59 -8.54 24.85 -18.27
C ARG A 59 -7.50 23.78 -17.94
N LEU A 60 -7.10 22.98 -18.93
CA LEU A 60 -6.04 21.98 -18.74
C LEU A 60 -4.68 22.63 -18.47
N ARG A 61 -4.33 23.72 -19.16
CA ARG A 61 -3.10 24.47 -18.84
C ARG A 61 -3.15 25.08 -17.44
N ALA A 62 -4.26 25.70 -17.05
CA ALA A 62 -4.40 26.26 -15.71
C ALA A 62 -4.29 25.19 -14.59
N LEU A 63 -4.74 23.97 -14.85
CA LEU A 63 -4.57 22.84 -13.93
C LEU A 63 -3.12 22.35 -13.87
N ASP A 64 -2.42 22.35 -14.99
CA ASP A 64 -1.00 21.96 -15.09
C ASP A 64 -0.10 22.98 -14.36
N ASP A 65 -0.33 24.27 -14.58
CA ASP A 65 0.35 25.36 -13.88
C ASP A 65 0.11 25.28 -12.37
N TYR A 66 -1.15 25.06 -11.95
CA TYR A 66 -1.49 24.90 -10.53
C TYR A 66 -0.84 23.65 -9.90
N ALA A 67 -0.78 22.54 -10.64
CA ALA A 67 -0.11 21.34 -10.17
C ALA A 67 1.40 21.59 -9.99
N THR A 68 2.02 22.27 -10.96
CA THR A 68 3.44 22.64 -10.92
C THR A 68 3.76 23.54 -9.73
N ASP A 69 2.98 24.61 -9.51
CA ASP A 69 3.13 25.49 -8.33
C ASP A 69 3.03 24.73 -6.99
N LYS A 70 2.15 23.73 -6.93
CA LYS A 70 2.00 22.89 -5.72
C LYS A 70 3.17 21.93 -5.52
N TRP A 71 3.74 21.42 -6.61
CA TRP A 71 4.94 20.60 -6.55
C TRP A 71 6.15 21.42 -6.11
N ASP A 72 6.35 22.60 -6.69
CA ASP A 72 7.45 23.50 -6.31
C ASP A 72 7.35 23.94 -4.85
N GLY A 73 6.14 24.25 -4.37
CA GLY A 73 5.92 24.57 -2.96
C GLY A 73 6.16 23.40 -2.01
N LEU A 74 5.93 22.16 -2.45
CA LEU A 74 6.23 20.96 -1.65
C LEU A 74 7.74 20.70 -1.62
N ASP A 75 8.43 20.92 -2.73
CA ASP A 75 9.88 20.77 -2.85
C ASP A 75 10.62 21.76 -1.95
N GLN A 76 10.23 23.04 -2.00
CA GLN A 76 10.76 24.07 -1.08
C GLN A 76 10.53 23.74 0.40
N LEU A 77 9.37 23.17 0.73
CA LEU A 77 9.07 22.74 2.09
C LEU A 77 9.96 21.56 2.52
N LEU A 78 10.22 20.63 1.60
CA LEU A 78 11.09 19.48 1.85
C LEU A 78 12.53 19.93 2.10
N ASP A 79 13.05 20.83 1.26
CA ASP A 79 14.38 21.41 1.41
C ASP A 79 14.53 22.15 2.74
N GLN A 80 13.54 22.98 3.10
CA GLN A 80 13.54 23.68 4.39
C GLN A 80 13.57 22.70 5.57
N LYS A 81 12.85 21.58 5.48
CA LYS A 81 12.84 20.55 6.54
C LYS A 81 14.16 19.79 6.62
N ILE A 82 14.80 19.50 5.49
CA ILE A 82 16.11 18.88 5.43
C ILE A 82 17.16 19.79 6.07
N GLU A 83 17.15 21.09 5.76
CA GLU A 83 18.09 22.06 6.32
C GLU A 83 17.94 22.20 7.84
N ILE A 84 16.70 22.29 8.33
CA ILE A 84 16.40 22.33 9.79
C ILE A 84 16.90 21.06 10.47
N LEU A 85 16.69 19.89 9.86
CA LEU A 85 17.15 18.62 10.41
C LEU A 85 18.68 18.54 10.43
N ALA A 86 19.35 18.95 9.36
CA ALA A 86 20.80 18.98 9.26
C ALA A 86 21.40 19.90 10.33
N ALA A 87 20.86 21.11 10.50
CA ALA A 87 21.27 22.04 11.54
C ALA A 87 21.04 21.47 12.96
N SER A 88 19.90 20.81 13.19
CA SER A 88 19.62 20.18 14.49
C SER A 88 20.55 19.01 14.80
N ILE A 89 21.00 18.25 13.79
CA ILE A 89 21.97 17.17 13.96
C ILE A 89 23.35 17.75 14.25
N ALA A 90 23.79 18.77 13.48
CA ALA A 90 25.06 19.44 13.69
C ALA A 90 25.19 20.00 15.12
N ASN A 91 24.18 20.73 15.59
CA ASN A 91 24.14 21.29 16.95
C ASN A 91 24.17 20.23 18.06
N ARG A 92 23.71 18.99 17.78
CA ARG A 92 23.78 17.88 18.75
C ARG A 92 25.12 17.16 18.74
N LEU A 93 25.81 17.13 17.59
CA LEU A 93 27.10 16.45 17.44
C LEU A 93 28.29 17.30 17.87
N GLU A 94 28.22 18.62 17.70
CA GLU A 94 29.29 19.56 18.06
C GLU A 94 29.79 19.43 19.52
N PRO A 95 28.93 19.32 20.57
CA PRO A 95 29.40 19.12 21.94
C PRO A 95 30.03 17.73 22.18
N LEU A 96 29.68 16.72 21.39
CA LEU A 96 30.23 15.36 21.51
C LEU A 96 31.64 15.28 20.92
N ILE A 97 31.89 15.99 19.82
CA ILE A 97 33.20 16.06 19.18
C ILE A 97 34.18 16.86 20.04
N ASN A 98 33.72 17.99 20.62
CA ASN A 98 34.55 18.85 21.44
C ASN A 98 34.87 18.26 22.84
N SER A 99 34.10 17.27 23.31
CA SER A 99 34.32 16.62 24.61
C SER A 99 35.33 15.46 24.57
N ASN A 100 35.66 14.93 23.38
CA ASN A 100 36.53 13.74 23.23
C ASN A 100 38.03 14.06 23.04
N SER A 101 38.42 15.33 23.02
CA SER A 101 39.82 15.76 22.84
C SER A 101 40.61 15.87 24.16
N SER A 102 40.03 15.47 25.30
CA SER A 102 40.70 15.43 26.61
C SER A 102 40.49 14.07 27.30
N GLY A 103 41.14 13.01 26.81
CA GLY A 103 41.01 11.66 27.39
C GLY A 103 42.02 10.65 26.87
N ASN A 104 43.09 10.47 27.63
CA ASN A 104 44.26 9.61 27.42
C ASN A 104 44.05 8.14 27.03
N ASN A 105 44.99 7.66 26.20
CA ASN A 105 45.81 6.45 26.35
C ASN A 105 45.40 5.41 27.41
N ALA A 106 45.04 4.21 26.96
CA ALA A 106 45.41 2.95 27.64
C ALA A 106 45.39 1.76 26.67
N LEU A 107 46.54 1.10 26.59
CA LEU A 107 46.83 -0.14 25.88
C LEU A 107 46.23 -1.36 26.61
N GLY A 108 45.87 -2.39 25.84
CA GLY A 108 46.17 -3.79 26.18
C GLY A 108 45.03 -4.63 26.74
N GLY A 109 44.77 -5.79 26.11
CA GLY A 109 43.96 -6.85 26.71
C GLY A 109 43.25 -7.76 25.70
N ARG A 110 44.02 -8.54 24.94
CA ARG A 110 43.49 -9.62 24.08
C ARG A 110 43.29 -10.86 24.95
N THR A 111 42.04 -11.29 25.15
CA THR A 111 41.72 -12.60 25.75
C THR A 111 40.71 -13.34 24.90
N THR A 112 41.14 -14.49 24.41
CA THR A 112 40.36 -15.50 23.69
C THR A 112 39.50 -16.29 24.68
N LEU A 113 38.17 -16.14 24.64
CA LEU A 113 37.24 -17.08 25.27
C LEU A 113 35.95 -17.22 24.44
N THR A 114 35.71 -18.46 24.05
CA THR A 114 34.42 -19.17 23.94
C THR A 114 33.19 -18.37 23.49
N GLU A 115 32.70 -18.68 22.28
CA GLU A 115 31.41 -18.23 21.71
C GLU A 115 30.23 -18.69 22.59
N GLN A 116 29.91 -17.91 23.62
CA GLN A 116 28.52 -17.67 23.96
C GLN A 116 28.11 -16.31 23.36
N PRO A 117 26.85 -16.13 22.93
CA PRO A 117 26.37 -14.85 22.45
C PRO A 117 26.39 -13.86 23.62
N LEU A 118 27.52 -13.17 23.81
CA LEU A 118 27.62 -12.02 24.71
C LEU A 118 26.68 -10.95 24.16
N MET A 119 25.59 -10.75 24.90
CA MET A 119 24.63 -9.66 24.77
C MET A 119 25.43 -8.34 24.76
N PRO A 120 25.14 -7.37 23.89
CA PRO A 120 25.78 -6.06 23.96
C PRO A 120 25.52 -5.48 25.35
N THR A 121 26.57 -5.30 26.15
CA THR A 121 26.42 -4.88 27.54
C THR A 121 26.24 -3.38 27.67
N THR A 122 26.52 -2.60 26.61
CA THR A 122 26.49 -1.14 26.65
C THR A 122 25.95 -0.53 25.36
N ASN A 123 25.20 0.57 25.47
CA ASN A 123 24.78 1.35 24.31
C ASN A 123 25.96 2.15 23.72
N LEU A 124 25.75 2.88 22.62
CA LEU A 124 26.77 3.74 22.00
C LEU A 124 27.39 4.78 22.95
N ASN A 125 26.76 5.04 24.10
CA ASN A 125 27.22 5.98 25.12
C ASN A 125 27.88 5.27 26.33
N GLY A 126 28.15 3.97 26.26
CA GLY A 126 28.76 3.21 27.36
C GLY A 126 27.82 2.91 28.54
N ASN A 127 26.53 3.29 28.47
CA ASN A 127 25.56 2.98 29.52
C ASN A 127 25.14 1.52 29.41
N PRO A 128 24.95 0.81 30.53
CA PRO A 128 24.43 -0.55 30.50
C PRO A 128 23.12 -0.55 29.72
N LEU A 129 22.99 -1.47 28.76
CA LEU A 129 21.73 -1.64 28.03
C LEU A 129 20.63 -1.80 29.08
N VAL A 130 19.64 -0.90 29.07
CA VAL A 130 18.35 -1.11 29.76
C VAL A 130 17.96 -2.55 29.51
N ASN A 131 17.57 -3.30 30.55
CA ASN A 131 17.25 -4.71 30.44
C ASN A 131 16.27 -4.92 29.28
N LEU A 132 16.78 -5.21 28.07
CA LEU A 132 15.99 -5.10 26.85
C LEU A 132 14.84 -6.10 26.87
N THR A 133 15.03 -7.21 27.59
CA THR A 133 13.98 -8.21 27.81
C THR A 133 12.78 -7.66 28.58
N SER A 134 12.92 -6.57 29.35
CA SER A 134 11.78 -5.92 29.99
C SER A 134 10.93 -5.11 29.01
N LEU A 135 11.45 -4.73 27.84
CA LEU A 135 10.69 -4.07 26.78
C LEU A 135 9.77 -5.04 26.04
N TRP A 136 10.05 -6.34 26.13
CA TRP A 136 9.31 -7.43 25.49
C TRP A 136 8.90 -8.49 26.52
N ASN A 137 8.43 -8.07 27.68
CA ASN A 137 8.14 -8.96 28.81
C ASN A 137 7.01 -9.99 28.52
N TRP A 138 6.22 -9.79 27.46
CA TRP A 138 5.23 -10.76 26.97
C TRP A 138 5.82 -11.81 26.01
N VAL A 139 7.04 -11.61 25.51
CA VAL A 139 7.68 -12.55 24.59
C VAL A 139 8.33 -13.68 25.40
N ASP A 140 7.92 -14.91 25.13
CA ASP A 140 8.48 -16.09 25.77
C ASP A 140 10.00 -16.16 25.58
N LYS A 141 10.72 -16.54 26.65
CA LYS A 141 12.19 -16.67 26.64
C LYS A 141 12.68 -17.67 25.58
N THR A 142 11.90 -18.73 25.34
CA THR A 142 12.19 -19.74 24.30
C THR A 142 12.08 -19.12 22.91
N VAL A 143 11.04 -18.31 22.67
CA VAL A 143 10.87 -17.57 21.40
C VAL A 143 12.03 -16.60 21.19
N LEU A 144 12.39 -15.83 22.22
CA LEU A 144 13.54 -14.95 22.16
C LEU A 144 14.82 -15.71 21.78
N ALA A 145 15.09 -16.85 22.43
CA ALA A 145 16.25 -17.69 22.12
C ALA A 145 16.27 -18.14 20.65
N THR A 146 15.12 -18.55 20.09
CA THR A 146 15.04 -18.95 18.68
C THR A 146 15.27 -17.78 17.71
N ILE A 147 14.84 -16.56 18.05
CA ILE A 147 15.11 -15.37 17.22
C ILE A 147 16.61 -15.08 17.21
N LEU A 148 17.26 -15.15 18.37
CA LEU A 148 18.71 -14.92 18.49
C LEU A 148 19.54 -16.02 17.83
N ALA A 149 19.06 -17.26 17.86
CA ALA A 149 19.66 -18.39 17.16
C ALA A 149 19.42 -18.38 15.64
N LEU A 150 18.63 -17.42 15.12
CA LEU A 150 18.21 -17.36 13.72
C LEU A 150 17.37 -18.57 13.29
N GLU A 151 16.70 -19.24 14.22
CA GLU A 151 15.86 -20.44 14.03
C GLU A 151 14.37 -20.20 14.31
N PHE A 152 13.97 -18.95 14.54
CA PHE A 152 12.57 -18.55 14.71
C PHE A 152 11.68 -19.03 13.55
N ASP A 153 10.59 -19.72 13.87
CA ASP A 153 9.59 -20.09 12.87
C ASP A 153 8.68 -18.89 12.58
N VAL A 154 8.67 -18.45 11.33
CA VAL A 154 7.79 -17.39 10.84
C VAL A 154 6.30 -17.67 11.10
N THR A 155 5.89 -18.94 11.22
CA THR A 155 4.49 -19.26 11.56
C THR A 155 4.10 -18.81 12.95
N ASP A 156 5.07 -18.57 13.82
CA ASP A 156 4.92 -18.07 15.18
C ASP A 156 5.07 -16.55 15.30
N LEU A 157 5.18 -15.83 14.18
CA LEU A 157 5.30 -14.36 14.17
C LEU A 157 4.19 -13.67 14.99
N TYR A 158 2.95 -14.15 14.88
CA TYR A 158 1.80 -13.61 15.63
C TYR A 158 1.96 -13.67 17.16
N LYS A 159 2.83 -14.54 17.70
CA LYS A 159 3.13 -14.59 19.14
C LYS A 159 3.92 -13.37 19.63
N LEU A 160 4.51 -12.61 18.71
CA LEU A 160 5.25 -11.38 19.02
C LEU A 160 4.35 -10.16 19.11
N THR A 161 3.07 -10.27 18.71
CA THR A 161 2.11 -9.16 18.81
C THR A 161 1.94 -8.75 20.27
N PRO A 162 2.12 -7.46 20.61
CA PRO A 162 1.86 -6.96 21.96
C PRO A 162 0.42 -7.25 22.41
N PRO A 163 0.18 -7.60 23.69
CA PRO A 163 -1.17 -7.88 24.19
C PRO A 163 -2.17 -6.73 23.95
N GLU A 164 -1.71 -5.48 24.06
CA GLU A 164 -2.48 -4.28 23.77
C GLU A 164 -2.98 -4.24 22.32
N ASP A 165 -2.12 -4.59 21.37
CA ASP A 165 -2.44 -4.65 19.94
C ASP A 165 -3.35 -5.84 19.64
N ALA A 166 -3.10 -7.00 20.27
CA ALA A 166 -3.96 -8.17 20.14
C ALA A 166 -5.41 -7.86 20.53
N SER A 167 -5.58 -7.10 21.62
CA SER A 167 -6.89 -6.63 22.08
C SER A 167 -7.52 -5.59 21.15
N LEU A 168 -6.73 -4.61 20.70
CA LEU A 168 -7.17 -3.54 19.78
C LEU A 168 -7.69 -4.11 18.45
N PHE A 169 -7.01 -5.15 17.96
CA PHE A 169 -7.32 -5.79 16.69
C PHE A 169 -8.35 -6.92 16.79
N ASN A 170 -8.87 -7.22 18.00
CA ASN A 170 -9.77 -8.35 18.24
C ASN A 170 -9.23 -9.69 17.70
N LEU A 171 -7.91 -9.88 17.78
CA LEU A 171 -7.26 -11.10 17.31
C LEU A 171 -7.60 -12.25 18.26
N LYS A 172 -8.27 -13.28 17.73
CA LYS A 172 -8.45 -14.56 18.44
C LYS A 172 -7.22 -15.45 18.23
N LEU A 173 -6.10 -15.12 18.89
CA LEU A 173 -4.85 -15.88 18.76
C LEU A 173 -5.01 -17.38 19.09
N ASP A 174 -5.95 -17.74 19.97
CA ASP A 174 -6.25 -19.14 20.34
C ASP A 174 -6.79 -20.00 19.19
N THR A 175 -7.35 -19.37 18.14
CA THR A 175 -7.80 -20.11 16.95
C THR A 175 -6.68 -20.40 15.95
N ALA A 176 -5.51 -19.74 16.10
CA ALA A 176 -4.35 -19.99 15.27
C ALA A 176 -3.56 -21.24 15.71
N THR A 177 -3.80 -21.79 16.90
CA THR A 177 -2.96 -22.84 17.49
C THR A 177 -3.11 -24.22 16.84
N HIS A 178 -4.17 -24.47 16.06
CA HIS A 178 -4.52 -25.80 15.56
C HIS A 178 -4.30 -25.91 14.05
N GLY A 179 -3.22 -26.58 13.64
CA GLY A 179 -3.07 -27.08 12.27
C GLY A 179 -3.89 -28.36 12.09
N GLY A 180 -4.67 -28.48 11.01
CA GLY A 180 -5.51 -29.66 10.79
C GLY A 180 -6.77 -29.39 9.97
N ILE A 181 -7.67 -30.37 9.89
CA ILE A 181 -8.98 -30.22 9.26
C ILE A 181 -9.96 -29.71 10.33
N LEU A 182 -10.41 -28.46 10.19
CA LEU A 182 -11.50 -27.92 11.00
C LEU A 182 -12.83 -28.39 10.41
N ILE A 183 -13.63 -29.07 11.24
CA ILE A 183 -15.05 -29.30 10.94
C ILE A 183 -15.80 -28.08 11.47
N ASN A 184 -16.32 -27.27 10.56
CA ASN A 184 -17.11 -26.09 10.90
C ASN A 184 -18.50 -26.52 11.43
N PRO A 185 -19.21 -25.66 12.19
CA PRO A 185 -20.52 -25.97 12.74
C PRO A 185 -21.60 -26.29 11.69
N ASP A 186 -21.38 -25.87 10.44
CA ASP A 186 -22.22 -26.17 9.28
C ASP A 186 -21.88 -27.54 8.63
N GLY A 187 -20.95 -28.29 9.21
CA GLY A 187 -20.46 -29.57 8.69
C GLY A 187 -19.42 -29.44 7.56
N SER A 188 -19.02 -28.23 7.18
CA SER A 188 -18.00 -28.03 6.16
C SER A 188 -16.59 -28.33 6.70
N LEU A 189 -15.76 -28.97 5.88
CA LEU A 189 -14.36 -29.25 6.20
C LEU A 189 -13.49 -28.13 5.67
N SER A 190 -12.70 -27.50 6.53
CA SER A 190 -11.68 -26.52 6.12
C SER A 190 -10.29 -27.00 6.55
N ALA A 191 -9.40 -27.20 5.58
CA ALA A 191 -8.01 -27.53 5.86
C ALA A 191 -7.26 -26.28 6.31
N VAL A 192 -6.74 -26.30 7.53
CA VAL A 192 -5.88 -25.26 8.09
C VAL A 192 -4.43 -25.62 7.78
N THR A 193 -3.92 -25.09 6.67
CA THR A 193 -2.48 -25.10 6.37
C THR A 193 -1.74 -24.05 7.20
N ALA A 194 -0.41 -24.17 7.33
CA ALA A 194 0.42 -23.15 7.99
C ALA A 194 0.25 -21.73 7.39
N THR A 195 0.02 -21.65 6.07
CA THR A 195 -0.33 -20.40 5.40
C THR A 195 -1.69 -19.86 5.84
N SER A 196 -2.71 -20.72 5.97
CA SER A 196 -4.02 -20.29 6.45
C SER A 196 -4.03 -19.88 7.93
N LYS A 197 -3.12 -20.44 8.75
CA LYS A 197 -2.91 -20.03 10.14
C LYS A 197 -2.39 -18.60 10.21
N LEU A 198 -1.37 -18.29 9.41
CA LEU A 198 -0.81 -16.95 9.27
C LEU A 198 -1.79 -15.96 8.63
N ASP A 199 -2.55 -16.37 7.61
CA ASP A 199 -3.57 -15.51 6.99
C ASP A 199 -4.66 -15.11 8.01
N LYS A 200 -4.99 -16.02 8.95
CA LYS A 200 -5.94 -15.75 10.05
C LYS A 200 -5.32 -14.94 11.18
N SER A 201 -4.06 -15.18 11.54
CA SER A 201 -3.39 -14.49 12.65
C SER A 201 -2.81 -13.14 12.27
N LEU A 202 -2.54 -12.90 10.98
CA LEU A 202 -2.05 -11.63 10.44
C LEU A 202 -2.95 -11.17 9.28
N PRO A 203 -4.22 -10.84 9.54
CA PRO A 203 -5.22 -10.56 8.50
C PRO A 203 -4.99 -9.23 7.75
N SER A 204 -4.16 -8.34 8.27
CA SER A 204 -3.81 -7.09 7.59
C SER A 204 -2.36 -6.67 7.81
N PHE A 205 -1.89 -5.72 7.01
CA PHE A 205 -0.57 -5.13 7.15
C PHE A 205 -0.31 -4.60 8.57
N ALA A 206 -1.31 -3.99 9.22
CA ALA A 206 -1.15 -3.46 10.58
C ALA A 206 -0.81 -4.56 11.60
N HIS A 207 -1.44 -5.74 11.47
CA HIS A 207 -1.21 -6.88 12.35
C HIS A 207 0.20 -7.44 12.15
N TRP A 208 0.59 -7.60 10.89
CA TRP A 208 1.94 -8.00 10.53
C TRP A 208 2.98 -6.99 11.00
N PHE A 209 2.75 -5.70 10.80
CA PHE A 209 3.70 -4.65 11.16
C PHE A 209 3.91 -4.60 12.67
N SER A 210 2.83 -4.69 13.46
CA SER A 210 2.91 -4.80 14.91
C SER A 210 3.83 -5.97 15.33
N ALA A 211 3.54 -7.20 14.88
CA ALA A 211 4.35 -8.38 15.22
C ALA A 211 5.79 -8.32 14.69
N PHE A 212 5.97 -7.90 13.43
CA PHE A 212 7.27 -7.84 12.77
C PHE A 212 8.15 -6.72 13.34
N SER A 213 7.56 -5.61 13.81
CA SER A 213 8.32 -4.55 14.47
C SER A 213 8.99 -5.04 15.76
N VAL A 214 8.33 -5.92 16.52
CA VAL A 214 8.90 -6.56 17.70
C VAL A 214 10.05 -7.48 17.30
N TYR A 215 9.86 -8.36 16.31
CA TYR A 215 10.94 -9.17 15.74
C TYR A 215 12.14 -8.32 15.29
N ALA A 216 11.88 -7.25 14.55
CA ALA A 216 12.91 -6.37 14.03
C ALA A 216 13.65 -5.62 15.14
N SER A 217 12.95 -5.18 16.18
CA SER A 217 13.54 -4.53 17.35
C SER A 217 14.47 -5.48 18.11
N ILE A 218 14.09 -6.74 18.29
CA ILE A 218 14.93 -7.77 18.91
C ILE A 218 16.18 -7.99 18.04
N ARG A 219 16.00 -8.26 16.75
CA ARG A 219 17.11 -8.48 15.81
C ARG A 219 18.08 -7.30 15.76
N ALA A 220 17.57 -6.08 15.77
CA ALA A 220 18.38 -4.86 15.75
C ALA A 220 19.15 -4.68 17.06
N ALA A 221 18.52 -4.95 18.20
CA ALA A 221 19.14 -4.71 19.50
C ALA A 221 20.30 -5.68 19.82
N TYR A 222 20.30 -6.87 19.21
CA TYR A 222 21.37 -7.87 19.36
C TYR A 222 22.31 -7.95 18.14
N ASP A 223 22.13 -7.10 17.14
CA ASP A 223 23.03 -7.02 16.00
C ASP A 223 24.29 -6.21 16.33
N ARG A 224 25.42 -6.89 16.45
CA ARG A 224 26.73 -6.27 16.71
C ARG A 224 27.19 -5.32 15.60
N THR A 225 26.69 -5.51 14.38
CA THR A 225 27.09 -4.68 13.23
C THR A 225 26.31 -3.37 13.16
N GLY A 226 25.16 -3.28 13.84
CA GLY A 226 24.22 -2.15 13.76
C GLY A 226 23.56 -1.98 12.38
N THR A 227 23.72 -2.92 11.46
CA THR A 227 23.21 -2.82 10.07
C THR A 227 21.83 -3.46 9.90
N MET A 228 21.46 -4.39 10.77
CA MET A 228 20.21 -5.16 10.69
C MET A 228 18.98 -4.26 10.93
N GLY A 229 19.04 -3.35 11.90
CA GLY A 229 17.94 -2.43 12.18
C GLY A 229 17.51 -1.60 10.96
N PRO A 230 18.43 -0.82 10.35
CA PRO A 230 18.14 -0.09 9.12
C PRO A 230 17.64 -0.98 7.98
N ALA A 231 18.20 -2.17 7.80
CA ALA A 231 17.77 -3.08 6.75
C ALA A 231 16.33 -3.58 6.93
N LEU A 232 15.93 -3.93 8.16
CA LEU A 232 14.57 -4.36 8.47
C LEU A 232 13.55 -3.22 8.37
N ILE A 233 13.95 -1.98 8.66
CA ILE A 233 13.11 -0.78 8.43
C ILE A 233 12.88 -0.58 6.93
N MET A 234 13.93 -0.67 6.11
CA MET A 234 13.81 -0.56 4.66
C MET A 234 12.95 -1.68 4.07
N PHE A 235 13.12 -2.91 4.56
CA PHE A 235 12.26 -4.02 4.20
C PHE A 235 10.79 -3.75 4.56
N THR A 236 10.53 -3.18 5.73
CA THR A 236 9.17 -2.78 6.13
C THR A 236 8.58 -1.73 5.21
N ARG A 237 9.37 -0.72 4.81
CA ARG A 237 8.95 0.30 3.83
C ARG A 237 8.53 -0.35 2.51
N GLU A 238 9.29 -1.34 2.04
CA GLU A 238 8.97 -2.07 0.81
C GLU A 238 7.69 -2.90 0.95
N MET A 239 7.50 -3.58 2.09
CA MET A 239 6.26 -4.30 2.40
C MET A 239 5.03 -3.37 2.43
N ASN A 240 5.19 -2.14 2.93
CA ASN A 240 4.14 -1.12 2.86
C ASN A 240 3.87 -0.67 1.42
N HIS A 241 4.90 -0.56 0.57
CA HIS A 241 4.70 -0.28 -0.84
C HIS A 241 3.91 -1.42 -1.52
N TYR A 242 4.26 -2.68 -1.25
CA TYR A 242 3.57 -3.82 -1.84
C TYR A 242 2.11 -3.96 -1.41
N GLN A 243 1.78 -3.75 -0.13
CA GLN A 243 0.38 -3.85 0.32
C GLN A 243 -0.54 -2.80 -0.32
N LEU A 244 -0.02 -1.64 -0.73
CA LEU A 244 -0.79 -0.64 -1.47
C LEU A 244 -1.08 -1.05 -2.92
N ASN A 245 -0.25 -1.94 -3.50
CA ASN A 245 -0.31 -2.32 -4.92
C ASN A 245 -0.82 -3.75 -5.15
N PHE A 246 -0.83 -4.60 -4.12
CA PHE A 246 -1.16 -6.02 -4.21
C PHE A 246 -2.09 -6.43 -3.05
N PRO A 247 -2.96 -7.43 -3.25
CA PRO A 247 -3.81 -7.95 -2.17
C PRO A 247 -2.95 -8.47 -1.02
N TRP A 248 -3.32 -8.10 0.21
CA TRP A 248 -2.56 -8.45 1.42
C TRP A 248 -2.15 -9.94 1.52
N PRO A 249 -3.02 -10.94 1.23
CA PRO A 249 -2.61 -12.35 1.30
C PRO A 249 -1.44 -12.71 0.38
N GLN A 250 -1.29 -12.05 -0.77
CA GLN A 250 -0.16 -12.28 -1.67
C GLN A 250 1.11 -11.64 -1.14
N VAL A 251 0.99 -10.43 -0.58
CA VAL A 251 2.08 -9.72 0.08
C VAL A 251 2.57 -10.50 1.30
N LEU A 252 1.66 -11.08 2.08
CA LEU A 252 2.01 -11.95 3.20
C LEU A 252 2.76 -13.20 2.73
N ARG A 253 2.35 -13.85 1.62
CA ARG A 253 3.09 -15.00 1.06
C ARG A 253 4.48 -14.62 0.57
N TYR A 254 4.62 -13.46 -0.08
CA TYR A 254 5.91 -12.89 -0.45
C TYR A 254 6.80 -12.71 0.78
N PHE A 255 6.25 -12.14 1.85
CA PHE A 255 6.95 -11.98 3.12
C PHE A 255 7.42 -13.33 3.67
N LEU A 256 6.55 -14.34 3.73
CA LEU A 256 6.90 -15.65 4.31
C LEU A 256 8.06 -16.32 3.58
N GLU A 257 8.08 -16.26 2.24
CA GLU A 257 9.18 -16.82 1.45
C GLU A 257 10.47 -15.99 1.60
N THR A 258 10.35 -14.67 1.64
CA THR A 258 11.50 -13.77 1.84
C THR A 258 12.10 -13.91 3.24
N PHE A 259 11.27 -14.01 4.27
CA PHE A 259 11.70 -14.19 5.65
C PHE A 259 12.51 -15.47 5.83
N ARG A 260 11.98 -16.60 5.32
CA ARG A 260 12.67 -17.90 5.39
C ARG A 260 14.02 -17.89 4.69
N ASP A 261 14.13 -17.14 3.59
CA ASP A 261 15.38 -17.01 2.85
C ASP A 261 16.37 -16.04 3.53
N CYS A 262 15.89 -14.94 4.12
CA CYS A 262 16.76 -13.87 4.64
C CYS A 262 17.07 -13.97 6.15
N GLN A 263 16.33 -14.76 6.92
CA GLN A 263 16.47 -14.83 8.38
C GLN A 263 17.89 -15.16 8.85
N SER A 264 18.56 -16.12 8.22
CA SER A 264 19.93 -16.51 8.55
C SER A 264 21.00 -15.72 7.78
N LYS A 265 20.59 -14.80 6.90
CA LYS A 265 21.48 -14.01 6.03
C LYS A 265 21.86 -12.66 6.66
N PRO A 266 22.96 -12.03 6.22
CA PRO A 266 23.34 -10.69 6.65
C PRO A 266 22.32 -9.62 6.22
N ALA A 267 22.40 -8.43 6.83
CA ALA A 267 21.48 -7.32 6.62
C ALA A 267 21.28 -6.95 5.13
N GLN A 268 22.34 -7.05 4.32
CA GLN A 268 22.29 -6.77 2.87
C GLN A 268 21.23 -7.61 2.13
N ALA A 269 20.97 -8.84 2.58
CA ALA A 269 19.98 -9.71 1.95
C ALA A 269 18.54 -9.21 2.13
N TRP A 270 18.27 -8.44 3.19
CA TRP A 270 16.95 -7.84 3.45
C TRP A 270 16.67 -6.60 2.59
N LEU A 271 17.72 -5.98 2.06
CA LEU A 271 17.62 -4.79 1.20
C LEU A 271 17.29 -5.16 -0.26
N GLN A 272 17.56 -6.40 -0.66
CA GLN A 272 17.35 -6.85 -2.03
C GLN A 272 15.98 -7.50 -2.15
N PRO A 273 15.17 -7.13 -3.16
CA PRO A 273 13.91 -7.82 -3.43
C PRO A 273 14.17 -9.29 -3.70
N ASN A 274 13.45 -10.19 -3.02
CA ASN A 274 13.49 -11.60 -3.35
C ASN A 274 12.79 -11.83 -4.70
N VAL A 275 13.57 -11.83 -5.80
CA VAL A 275 13.05 -11.91 -7.18
C VAL A 275 12.19 -13.16 -7.39
N ARG A 276 12.57 -14.28 -6.78
CA ARG A 276 11.82 -15.54 -6.88
C ARG A 276 10.45 -15.43 -6.19
N ALA A 277 10.40 -14.90 -4.97
CA ALA A 277 9.13 -14.70 -4.26
C ALA A 277 8.29 -13.61 -4.94
N TYR A 278 8.93 -12.54 -5.43
CA TYR A 278 8.28 -11.42 -6.09
C TYR A 278 7.56 -11.88 -7.35
N THR A 279 8.27 -12.61 -8.22
CA THR A 279 7.64 -13.21 -9.39
C THR A 279 6.51 -14.12 -8.93
N LYS A 280 6.78 -15.13 -8.10
CA LYS A 280 5.78 -16.12 -7.70
C LYS A 280 4.47 -15.56 -7.12
N PHE A 281 4.50 -14.49 -6.31
CA PHE A 281 3.31 -14.00 -5.60
C PHE A 281 2.84 -12.60 -6.00
N LEU A 282 3.72 -11.74 -6.51
CA LEU A 282 3.45 -10.33 -6.81
C LEU A 282 3.43 -10.07 -8.33
N HIS A 283 2.75 -10.93 -9.09
CA HIS A 283 2.53 -10.71 -10.52
C HIS A 283 1.40 -9.70 -10.77
N HIS A 284 1.50 -8.90 -11.84
CA HIS A 284 0.47 -7.93 -12.23
C HIS A 284 -0.90 -8.55 -12.56
N ASN A 285 -0.95 -9.85 -12.89
CA ASN A 285 -2.20 -10.58 -13.05
C ASN A 285 -2.98 -10.79 -11.73
N THR A 286 -2.31 -10.57 -10.60
CA THR A 286 -2.85 -10.70 -9.24
C THR A 286 -2.91 -9.37 -8.48
N ALA A 287 -2.46 -8.26 -9.07
CA ALA A 287 -2.78 -6.92 -8.57
C ALA A 287 -4.30 -6.80 -8.41
N PRO A 288 -4.82 -6.03 -7.44
CA PRO A 288 -6.25 -5.93 -7.24
C PRO A 288 -6.86 -5.30 -8.49
N ALA A 289 -7.36 -6.14 -9.38
CA ALA A 289 -8.30 -5.74 -10.38
C ALA A 289 -9.50 -5.21 -9.59
N GLY A 290 -9.61 -3.87 -9.50
CA GLY A 290 -10.69 -3.21 -8.77
C GLY A 290 -12.00 -3.97 -9.00
N ASN A 291 -12.54 -4.53 -7.93
CA ASN A 291 -13.76 -5.34 -7.86
C ASN A 291 -14.12 -6.09 -9.15
N ARG A 292 -13.25 -6.98 -9.63
CA ARG A 292 -13.68 -8.04 -10.57
C ARG A 292 -14.39 -9.14 -9.79
N LEU A 293 -15.70 -9.00 -9.63
CA LEU A 293 -16.57 -10.13 -9.33
C LEU A 293 -16.47 -11.12 -10.50
N THR A 294 -15.93 -12.28 -10.22
CA THR A 294 -15.89 -13.44 -11.11
C THR A 294 -17.31 -13.91 -11.38
N SER A 295 -17.79 -13.73 -12.61
CA SER A 295 -18.97 -14.45 -13.09
C SER A 295 -18.59 -15.92 -13.23
N LYS A 296 -19.05 -16.75 -12.29
CA LYS A 296 -19.13 -18.20 -12.51
C LYS A 296 -20.00 -18.42 -13.74
N ALA A 297 -19.45 -19.11 -14.74
CA ALA A 297 -20.23 -19.68 -15.82
C ALA A 297 -21.18 -20.72 -15.22
N SER A 298 -22.48 -20.39 -15.18
CA SER A 298 -23.54 -21.36 -14.91
C SER A 298 -24.00 -21.94 -16.24
N SER A 299 -23.65 -23.21 -16.45
CA SER A 299 -24.36 -24.09 -17.37
C SER A 299 -25.83 -24.14 -17.00
N SER A 300 -26.68 -24.00 -18.01
CA SER A 300 -28.12 -24.13 -17.92
C SER A 300 -28.53 -25.57 -17.58
N LYS A 301 -29.30 -25.75 -16.51
CA LYS A 301 -30.47 -26.66 -16.44
C LYS A 301 -31.17 -26.58 -15.07
N SER A 302 -32.50 -26.54 -15.15
CA SER A 302 -33.52 -26.94 -14.16
C SER A 302 -34.01 -25.92 -13.11
N SER A 303 -35.31 -25.60 -13.24
CA SER A 303 -36.35 -25.33 -12.22
C SER A 303 -36.02 -25.75 -10.77
N THR A 304 -36.46 -25.07 -9.69
CA THR A 304 -37.86 -24.73 -9.32
C THR A 304 -37.85 -23.74 -8.11
N ASN A 305 -38.95 -23.01 -7.92
CA ASN A 305 -39.25 -22.00 -6.88
C ASN A 305 -38.79 -22.28 -5.43
N HIS A 306 -38.34 -21.23 -4.73
CA HIS A 306 -38.72 -20.93 -3.33
C HIS A 306 -38.52 -19.44 -2.99
N SER A 307 -39.51 -18.88 -2.31
CA SER A 307 -39.60 -17.52 -1.77
C SER A 307 -38.75 -17.34 -0.52
N GLY A 308 -38.16 -16.15 -0.30
CA GLY A 308 -37.77 -15.70 1.05
C GLY A 308 -36.56 -14.75 1.16
N ALA A 309 -36.84 -13.55 1.65
CA ALA A 309 -35.97 -12.70 2.50
C ALA A 309 -34.69 -12.06 1.92
N GLY A 310 -34.85 -10.81 1.47
CA GLY A 310 -34.04 -9.64 1.87
C GLY A 310 -32.51 -9.77 1.91
N GLN A 311 -31.86 -9.50 0.78
CA GLN A 311 -30.49 -8.98 0.78
C GLN A 311 -30.49 -7.51 0.33
N ARG A 312 -29.89 -6.65 1.16
CA ARG A 312 -29.55 -5.27 0.81
C ARG A 312 -28.46 -5.30 -0.25
N GLU A 313 -28.85 -5.07 -1.51
CA GLU A 313 -27.93 -4.76 -2.59
C GLU A 313 -27.25 -3.42 -2.30
N SER A 314 -25.96 -3.46 -2.03
CA SER A 314 -25.10 -2.28 -2.12
C SER A 314 -25.09 -1.79 -3.58
N PRO A 315 -25.18 -0.48 -3.86
CA PRO A 315 -25.30 0.04 -5.21
C PRO A 315 -24.01 -0.21 -6.00
N GLN A 316 -24.04 -1.22 -6.89
CA GLN A 316 -23.01 -1.38 -7.90
C GLN A 316 -23.11 -0.18 -8.85
N LYS A 317 -22.12 0.72 -8.83
CA LYS A 317 -21.97 1.76 -9.85
C LYS A 317 -21.80 1.08 -11.20
N ARG A 318 -22.89 1.02 -11.98
CA ARG A 318 -22.84 0.63 -13.39
C ARG A 318 -22.15 1.77 -14.12
N TYR A 319 -20.93 1.52 -14.58
CA TYR A 319 -20.28 2.44 -15.51
C TYR A 319 -21.17 2.60 -16.75
N THR A 320 -21.44 3.84 -17.08
CA THR A 320 -22.15 4.26 -18.29
C THR A 320 -21.40 3.81 -19.55
N ALA A 321 -22.07 3.80 -20.70
CA ALA A 321 -21.42 3.42 -21.96
C ALA A 321 -20.27 4.39 -22.30
N GLU A 322 -20.44 5.66 -21.94
CA GLU A 322 -19.49 6.75 -22.10
C GLU A 322 -18.25 6.53 -21.24
N GLU A 323 -18.42 6.15 -19.96
CA GLU A 323 -17.29 5.84 -19.07
C GLU A 323 -16.50 4.61 -19.53
N LYS A 324 -17.18 3.61 -20.11
CA LYS A 324 -16.52 2.44 -20.69
C LYS A 324 -15.72 2.80 -21.95
N ALA A 325 -16.25 3.71 -22.77
CA ALA A 325 -15.55 4.22 -23.95
C ALA A 325 -14.26 4.96 -23.58
N LEU A 326 -14.16 5.56 -22.39
CA LEU A 326 -12.91 6.18 -21.94
C LEU A 326 -11.84 5.16 -21.50
N GLN A 327 -12.21 3.94 -21.15
CA GLN A 327 -11.27 2.92 -20.68
C GLN A 327 -10.54 2.24 -21.85
N ILE A 328 -9.26 1.92 -21.66
CA ILE A 328 -8.45 1.18 -22.65
C ILE A 328 -8.74 -0.32 -22.53
N CYS A 329 -8.91 -1.00 -23.67
CA CYS A 329 -9.00 -2.46 -23.70
C CYS A 329 -7.61 -3.06 -23.59
N GLN A 330 -7.29 -3.65 -22.45
CA GLN A 330 -6.00 -4.32 -22.26
C GLN A 330 -5.87 -5.59 -23.10
N ALA A 331 -6.98 -6.29 -23.36
CA ALA A 331 -6.98 -7.51 -24.18
C ALA A 331 -6.59 -7.25 -25.65
N TYR A 332 -6.79 -6.02 -26.13
CA TYR A 332 -6.39 -5.62 -27.47
C TYR A 332 -4.87 -5.74 -27.68
N ASN A 333 -4.05 -5.48 -26.66
CA ASN A 333 -2.60 -5.49 -26.77
C ASN A 333 -1.96 -6.87 -26.47
N LEU A 334 -2.75 -7.93 -26.31
CA LEU A 334 -2.25 -9.28 -26.07
C LEU A 334 -2.22 -10.09 -27.38
N PRO A 335 -1.12 -10.79 -27.70
CA PRO A 335 -0.97 -11.52 -28.97
C PRO A 335 -1.96 -12.68 -29.11
N ASP A 336 -2.27 -13.38 -28.00
CA ASP A 336 -3.11 -14.60 -28.03
C ASP A 336 -4.58 -14.33 -27.70
N LYS A 337 -4.92 -13.10 -27.30
CA LYS A 337 -6.26 -12.70 -26.84
C LYS A 337 -6.77 -11.45 -27.53
N GLY A 338 -6.22 -11.16 -28.71
CA GLY A 338 -6.52 -9.98 -29.51
C GLY A 338 -8.02 -9.75 -29.57
N CYS A 339 -8.43 -8.61 -29.01
CA CYS A 339 -9.81 -8.18 -29.11
C CYS A 339 -10.14 -7.95 -30.60
N LYS A 340 -11.35 -8.30 -31.05
CA LYS A 340 -11.85 -7.97 -32.40
C LYS A 340 -11.71 -6.45 -32.66
N PRO A 341 -11.70 -5.95 -33.91
CA PRO A 341 -11.50 -4.51 -34.18
C PRO A 341 -12.43 -3.58 -33.38
N VAL A 342 -13.64 -4.05 -33.03
CA VAL A 342 -14.54 -3.39 -32.07
C VAL A 342 -14.56 -4.16 -30.76
N CYS A 343 -14.36 -3.44 -29.64
CA CYS A 343 -14.37 -4.04 -28.32
C CYS A 343 -15.79 -4.51 -27.93
N PRO A 344 -16.02 -5.79 -27.62
CA PRO A 344 -17.34 -6.27 -27.17
C PRO A 344 -17.76 -5.68 -25.82
N TYR A 345 -16.81 -5.04 -25.10
CA TYR A 345 -17.03 -4.38 -23.82
C TYR A 345 -17.11 -2.86 -23.91
N GLY A 346 -17.12 -2.30 -25.14
CA GLY A 346 -17.23 -0.85 -25.37
C GLY A 346 -16.01 -0.03 -24.94
N ARG A 347 -14.82 -0.65 -24.86
CA ARG A 347 -13.56 0.01 -24.49
C ARG A 347 -12.74 0.43 -25.71
N ARG A 348 -11.87 1.44 -25.56
CA ARG A 348 -10.99 1.92 -26.63
C ARG A 348 -9.85 0.96 -26.93
N HIS A 349 -9.61 0.73 -28.22
CA HIS A 349 -8.45 0.01 -28.73
C HIS A 349 -7.36 1.01 -29.08
N VAL A 350 -6.34 1.09 -28.24
CA VAL A 350 -5.17 1.95 -28.43
C VAL A 350 -3.90 1.16 -28.15
N CYS A 351 -2.85 1.45 -28.93
CA CYS A 351 -1.51 0.98 -28.63
C CYS A 351 -1.04 1.61 -27.32
N LEU A 352 -0.42 0.82 -26.43
CA LEU A 352 0.13 1.32 -25.16
C LEU A 352 1.51 1.96 -25.31
N ILE A 353 2.13 1.89 -26.49
CA ILE A 353 3.39 2.59 -26.76
C ILE A 353 3.10 4.07 -26.94
N SER A 354 3.59 4.89 -26.02
CA SER A 354 3.31 6.33 -25.91
C SER A 354 3.63 7.11 -27.19
N SER A 355 4.58 6.65 -27.99
CA SER A 355 5.01 7.27 -29.25
C SER A 355 4.26 6.78 -30.49
N CYS A 356 3.39 5.76 -30.38
CA CYS A 356 2.73 5.17 -31.53
C CYS A 356 1.57 6.04 -32.05
N GLY A 357 0.63 6.40 -31.17
CA GLY A 357 -0.56 7.18 -31.52
C GLY A 357 -1.52 6.53 -32.53
N LYS A 358 -1.25 5.32 -33.03
CA LYS A 358 -2.06 4.62 -34.03
C LYS A 358 -2.97 3.55 -33.39
N PRO A 359 -4.14 3.25 -33.99
CA PRO A 359 -5.09 2.25 -33.50
C PRO A 359 -4.68 0.85 -33.97
N HIS A 360 -3.52 0.38 -33.52
CA HIS A 360 -3.06 -0.99 -33.72
C HIS A 360 -2.59 -1.59 -32.40
N PRO A 361 -2.57 -2.91 -32.25
CA PRO A 361 -2.13 -3.54 -31.02
C PRO A 361 -0.61 -3.44 -30.85
N GLN A 362 -0.16 -3.36 -29.61
CA GLN A 362 1.25 -3.15 -29.25
C GLN A 362 2.19 -4.20 -29.85
N TYR A 363 1.73 -5.45 -29.99
CA TYR A 363 2.56 -6.55 -30.50
C TYR A 363 2.93 -6.43 -31.99
N GLU A 364 2.34 -5.48 -32.73
CA GLU A 364 2.68 -5.21 -34.13
C GLU A 364 3.92 -4.31 -34.29
N HIS A 365 4.45 -3.74 -33.21
CA HIS A 365 5.69 -2.93 -33.22
C HIS A 365 6.99 -3.77 -33.22
N LYS A 366 6.97 -4.97 -33.81
CA LYS A 366 8.16 -5.84 -33.84
C LYS A 366 9.30 -5.25 -34.65
#